data_AF-A0A9D3M5S5-F1
#
_entry.id   AF-A0A9D3M5S5-F1
#
_cell.length_a   1.000
_cell.length_b   1.000
_cell.length_c   1.000
_cell.angle_alpha   90.00
_cell.angle_beta   90.00
_cell.angle_gamma   90.00
#
_symmetry.space_group_name_H-M   'P 1'
#
loop_
_entity.id
_entity.type
_entity.pdbx_description
1 polymer ?
#
loop_
_entity_poly.entity_id
_entity_poly.type
_entity_poly.pdbx_seq_one_letter_code
_entity_poly.pdbx_strand_id
1 'polypeptide(L)'
;MAAEFPSRKDQLIFLINNYDMMLSVLMERAADDSKEVEGFQQLLLARTQEFIEEILSSPFGGMIAFVKESEALMEKGQLDRLKNDEARITQLVRGFSSTWKQSVEALSQDVMRSFTNFKNGTGIIQGALTQLIQYYHGFHKVLSQPTFRSLAVRSELINLHHLMVEVKKHKPNF
;
A
#
# COMPACT_ATOMS: atom_id res chain seq x y z
N MET A 1 23.54 13.14 -0.05
CA MET A 1 22.22 13.69 -0.40
C MET A 1 21.09 12.75 0.01
N ALA A 2 20.69 11.71 -0.73
CA ALA A 2 19.59 10.85 -0.27
C ALA A 2 19.88 10.13 1.08
N ALA A 3 21.10 9.59 1.27
CA ALA A 3 21.48 8.90 2.51
C ALA A 3 21.62 9.82 3.75
N GLU A 4 21.50 11.14 3.59
CA GLU A 4 21.59 12.10 4.71
C GLU A 4 20.25 12.29 5.42
N PHE A 5 19.14 11.84 4.83
CA PHE A 5 17.85 11.85 5.49
C PHE A 5 17.74 10.69 6.49
N PRO A 6 17.24 10.96 7.71
CA PRO A 6 17.24 9.99 8.81
C PRO A 6 16.21 8.86 8.61
N SER A 7 15.10 9.12 7.91
CA SER A 7 14.04 8.13 7.68
C SER A 7 14.07 7.61 6.24
N ARG A 8 13.83 6.31 6.05
CA ARG A 8 13.77 5.70 4.70
C ARG A 8 12.70 6.36 3.84
N LYS A 9 11.56 6.72 4.44
CA LYS A 9 10.48 7.46 3.81
C LYS A 9 10.96 8.77 3.18
N ASP A 10 11.72 9.60 3.92
CA ASP A 10 12.22 10.88 3.41
C ASP A 10 13.25 10.69 2.28
N GLN A 11 14.09 9.64 2.38
CA GLN A 11 15.01 9.28 1.30
C GLN A 11 14.25 8.95 0.01
N LEU A 12 13.15 8.19 0.12
CA LEU A 12 12.31 7.81 -1.01
C LEU A 12 11.57 9.01 -1.61
N ILE A 13 11.02 9.90 -0.77
CA ILE A 13 10.40 11.16 -1.23
C ILE A 13 11.40 11.98 -2.04
N PHE A 14 12.62 12.16 -1.52
CA PHE A 14 13.67 12.87 -2.23
C PHE A 14 13.98 12.21 -3.59
N LEU A 15 14.23 10.90 -3.62
CA LEU A 15 14.57 10.19 -4.85
C LEU A 15 13.45 10.28 -5.89
N ILE A 16 12.20 10.07 -5.49
CA ILE A 16 11.02 10.14 -6.38
C ILE A 16 10.87 11.54 -6.96
N ASN A 17 10.95 12.60 -6.14
CA ASN A 17 10.86 13.98 -6.63
C ASN A 17 11.99 14.33 -7.61
N ASN A 18 13.21 13.85 -7.35
CA ASN A 18 14.34 14.09 -8.26
C ASN A 18 14.18 13.32 -9.59
N TYR A 19 13.76 12.06 -9.56
CA TYR A 19 13.52 11.29 -10.78
C TYR A 19 12.37 11.88 -11.61
N ASP A 20 11.29 12.31 -10.96
CA ASP A 20 10.16 12.98 -11.63
C ASP A 20 10.57 14.29 -12.30
N MET A 21 11.38 15.11 -11.62
CA MET A 21 11.90 16.36 -12.19
C MET A 21 12.85 16.09 -13.38
N MET A 22 13.78 15.14 -13.25
CA MET A 22 14.68 14.79 -14.36
C MET A 22 13.91 14.24 -15.56
N LEU A 23 12.93 13.37 -15.34
CA LEU A 23 12.08 12.84 -16.41
C LEU A 23 11.29 13.96 -17.09
N SER A 24 10.73 14.90 -16.34
CA SER A 24 10.01 16.04 -16.91
C SER A 24 10.90 16.86 -17.86
N VAL A 25 12.15 17.13 -17.46
CA VAL A 25 13.12 17.86 -18.29
C VAL A 25 13.59 17.04 -19.50
N LEU A 26 13.79 15.74 -19.34
CA LEU A 26 14.23 14.85 -20.42
C LEU A 26 13.13 14.70 -21.49
N MET A 27 11.87 14.52 -21.08
CA MET A 27 10.73 14.39 -21.99
C MET A 27 10.45 15.69 -22.76
N GLU A 28 10.78 16.86 -22.22
CA GLU A 28 10.68 18.13 -22.94
C GLU A 28 11.75 18.31 -24.05
N ARG A 29 12.85 17.55 -24.01
CA ARG A 29 14.05 17.79 -24.85
C ARG A 29 14.50 16.60 -25.69
N ALA A 30 14.06 15.39 -25.37
CA ALA A 30 14.40 14.16 -26.07
C ALA A 30 13.19 13.58 -26.80
N ALA A 31 13.42 12.66 -27.75
CA ALA A 31 12.35 11.81 -28.24
C ALA A 31 11.86 10.91 -27.09
N ASP A 32 10.54 10.78 -26.92
CA ASP A 32 9.88 10.10 -25.79
C ASP A 32 10.39 8.66 -25.53
N ASP A 33 11.00 8.00 -26.52
CA ASP A 33 11.47 6.61 -26.48
C ASP A 33 13.01 6.43 -26.39
N SER A 34 13.73 7.38 -25.79
CA SER A 34 15.17 7.18 -25.52
C SER A 34 15.39 6.16 -24.39
N LYS A 35 16.45 5.33 -24.51
CA LYS A 35 16.81 4.33 -23.48
C LYS A 35 17.05 4.95 -22.11
N GLU A 36 17.53 6.19 -22.10
CA GLU A 36 17.75 6.99 -20.90
C GLU A 36 16.43 7.31 -20.20
N VAL A 37 15.40 7.73 -20.95
CA VAL A 37 14.06 7.99 -20.41
C VAL A 37 13.44 6.72 -19.82
N GLU A 38 13.51 5.59 -20.55
CA GLU A 38 13.03 4.29 -20.04
C GLU A 38 13.72 3.88 -18.73
N GLY A 39 15.05 4.03 -18.66
CA GLY A 39 15.83 3.71 -17.47
C GLY A 39 15.41 4.53 -16.25
N PHE A 40 15.20 5.84 -16.42
CA PHE A 40 14.71 6.71 -15.34
C PHE A 40 13.27 6.40 -14.93
N GLN A 41 12.39 6.04 -15.88
CA GLN A 41 11.02 5.62 -15.58
C GLN A 41 11.02 4.35 -14.72
N GLN A 42 11.86 3.36 -15.03
CA GLN A 42 11.98 2.14 -14.21
C GLN A 42 12.48 2.44 -12.80
N LEU A 43 13.48 3.34 -12.66
CA LEU A 43 13.97 3.76 -11.35
C LEU A 43 12.88 4.50 -10.55
N LEU A 44 12.13 5.40 -11.18
CA LEU A 44 11.00 6.09 -10.56
C LEU A 44 9.95 5.09 -10.10
N LEU A 45 9.53 4.16 -10.95
CA LEU A 45 8.54 3.12 -10.63
C LEU A 45 9.00 2.25 -9.45
N ALA A 46 10.26 1.81 -9.45
CA ALA A 46 10.80 0.99 -8.36
C ALA A 46 10.81 1.73 -7.02
N ARG A 47 11.20 3.01 -7.00
CA ARG A 47 11.18 3.82 -5.77
C ARG A 47 9.76 4.14 -5.32
N THR A 48 8.86 4.43 -6.25
CA THR A 48 7.44 4.65 -5.96
C THR A 48 6.81 3.41 -5.34
N GLN A 49 7.08 2.22 -5.87
CA GLN A 49 6.57 0.98 -5.29
C GLN A 49 7.13 0.74 -3.88
N GLU A 50 8.42 0.99 -3.66
CA GLU A 50 9.02 0.88 -2.33
C GLU A 50 8.39 1.89 -1.35
N PHE A 51 8.16 3.12 -1.78
CA PHE A 51 7.49 4.14 -0.97
C PHE A 51 6.06 3.75 -0.62
N ILE A 52 5.32 3.16 -1.56
CA ILE A 52 3.96 2.66 -1.33
C ILE A 52 3.95 1.56 -0.25
N GLU A 53 4.86 0.59 -0.31
CA GLU A 53 4.97 -0.43 0.73
C GLU A 53 5.31 0.20 2.09
N GLU A 54 6.25 1.16 2.13
CA GLU A 54 6.67 1.85 3.34
C GLU A 54 5.48 2.59 4.01
N ILE A 55 4.74 3.41 3.26
CA ILE A 55 3.62 4.20 3.81
C ILE A 55 2.43 3.33 4.22
N LEU A 56 2.21 2.19 3.58
CA LEU A 56 1.16 1.24 3.97
C LEU A 56 1.56 0.41 5.18
N SER A 57 2.85 0.10 5.35
CA SER A 57 3.35 -0.69 6.47
C SER A 57 3.14 -0.01 7.82
N SER A 58 3.14 1.33 7.87
CA SER A 58 2.95 2.09 9.11
C SER A 58 1.55 1.88 9.74
N PRO A 59 0.42 2.12 9.04
CA PRO A 59 -0.92 1.88 9.58
C PRO A 59 -1.42 0.45 9.42
N PHE A 60 -0.93 -0.32 8.44
CA PHE A 60 -1.48 -1.63 8.08
C PHE A 60 -0.49 -2.80 8.19
N GLY A 61 0.72 -2.57 8.71
CA GLY A 61 1.79 -3.57 8.73
C GLY A 61 1.42 -4.89 9.39
N GLY A 62 0.65 -4.86 10.47
CA GLY A 62 0.17 -6.08 11.14
C GLY A 62 -0.74 -6.93 10.25
N MET A 63 -1.66 -6.30 9.51
CA MET A 63 -2.54 -6.99 8.57
C MET A 63 -1.74 -7.53 7.38
N ILE A 64 -0.85 -6.71 6.81
CA ILE A 64 -0.01 -7.08 5.67
C ILE A 64 0.88 -8.29 6.02
N ALA A 65 1.55 -8.25 7.18
CA ALA A 65 2.39 -9.34 7.64
C ALA A 65 1.58 -10.64 7.85
N PHE A 66 0.40 -10.54 8.46
CA PHE A 66 -0.49 -11.68 8.64
C PHE A 66 -0.94 -12.28 7.30
N VAL A 67 -1.28 -11.46 6.31
CA VAL A 67 -1.66 -11.94 4.96
C VAL A 67 -0.49 -12.68 4.33
N LYS A 68 0.70 -12.07 4.28
CA LYS A 68 1.91 -12.69 3.70
C LYS A 68 2.27 -14.01 4.38
N GLU A 69 2.22 -14.06 5.72
CA GLU A 69 2.44 -15.27 6.52
C GLU A 69 1.40 -16.36 6.20
N SER A 70 0.12 -15.98 6.20
CA SER A 70 -0.99 -16.90 5.99
C SER A 70 -1.02 -17.47 4.57
N GLU A 71 -0.72 -16.66 3.57
CA GLU A 71 -0.60 -17.11 2.17
C GLU A 71 0.53 -18.13 2.02
N ALA A 72 1.72 -17.86 2.59
CA ALA A 72 2.84 -18.80 2.56
C ALA A 72 2.52 -20.13 3.29
N LEU A 73 1.75 -20.09 4.39
CA LEU A 73 1.28 -21.29 5.08
C LEU A 73 0.19 -22.02 4.30
N MET A 74 -0.68 -21.30 3.59
CA MET A 74 -1.72 -21.88 2.73
C MET A 74 -1.10 -22.64 1.56
N GLU A 75 -0.07 -22.09 0.91
CA GLU A 75 0.67 -22.76 -0.16
C GLU A 75 1.34 -24.05 0.31
N LYS A 76 1.75 -24.11 1.59
CA LYS A 76 2.37 -25.30 2.21
C LYS A 76 1.36 -26.26 2.83
N GLY A 77 0.06 -25.95 2.81
CA GLY A 77 -0.98 -26.73 3.49
C GLY A 77 -0.88 -26.73 5.02
N GLN A 78 -0.21 -25.73 5.61
CA GLN A 78 0.08 -25.64 7.05
C GLN A 78 -0.73 -24.53 7.76
N LEU A 79 -1.86 -24.11 7.19
CA LEU A 79 -2.69 -23.02 7.73
C LEU A 79 -3.19 -23.29 9.15
N ASP A 80 -3.31 -24.56 9.53
CA ASP A 80 -3.72 -25.01 10.86
C ASP A 80 -2.83 -24.50 12.00
N ARG A 81 -1.58 -24.09 11.70
CA ARG A 81 -0.67 -23.47 12.67
C ARG A 81 -1.22 -22.15 13.24
N LEU A 82 -2.10 -21.48 12.49
CA LEU A 82 -2.71 -20.21 12.88
C LEU A 82 -4.04 -20.37 13.65
N LYS A 83 -4.50 -21.59 13.93
CA LYS A 83 -5.78 -21.83 14.63
C LYS A 83 -5.85 -21.16 16.01
N ASN A 84 -4.72 -21.05 16.69
CA ASN A 84 -4.64 -20.49 18.05
C ASN A 84 -4.39 -18.97 18.05
N ASP A 85 -4.27 -18.33 16.88
CA ASP A 85 -3.99 -16.89 16.76
C ASP A 85 -5.26 -16.03 16.83
N GLU A 86 -6.35 -16.53 17.40
CA GLU A 86 -7.64 -15.85 17.49
C GLU A 86 -7.53 -14.44 18.09
N ALA A 87 -6.73 -14.26 19.13
CA ALA A 87 -6.52 -12.95 19.75
C ALA A 87 -5.85 -11.96 18.77
N ARG A 88 -4.83 -12.41 18.04
CA ARG A 88 -4.13 -11.63 17.01
C ARG A 88 -5.07 -11.27 15.86
N ILE A 89 -5.82 -12.24 15.35
CA ILE A 89 -6.79 -12.03 14.26
C ILE A 89 -7.87 -11.03 14.71
N THR A 90 -8.40 -11.19 15.91
CA THR A 90 -9.41 -10.28 16.47
C THR A 90 -8.90 -8.85 16.56
N GLN A 91 -7.67 -8.66 17.04
CA GLN A 91 -7.03 -7.35 17.10
C GLN A 91 -6.85 -6.73 15.71
N LEU A 92 -6.44 -7.54 14.71
CA LEU A 92 -6.26 -7.06 13.34
C LEU A 92 -7.58 -6.63 12.69
N VAL A 93 -8.65 -7.42 12.82
CA VAL A 93 -9.97 -7.09 12.26
C VAL A 93 -10.51 -5.80 12.89
N ARG A 94 -10.54 -5.72 14.21
CA ARG A 94 -11.08 -4.55 14.93
C ARG A 94 -10.21 -3.31 14.77
N GLY A 95 -8.89 -3.49 14.79
CA GLY A 95 -7.92 -2.43 14.56
C GLY A 95 -8.05 -1.83 13.16
N PHE A 96 -8.18 -2.68 12.14
CA PHE A 96 -8.46 -2.22 10.79
C PHE A 96 -9.80 -1.48 10.73
N SER A 97 -10.90 -2.11 11.19
CA SER A 97 -12.26 -1.54 11.15
C SER A 97 -12.38 -0.16 11.81
N SER A 98 -11.62 0.11 12.86
CA SER A 98 -11.67 1.38 13.58
C SER A 98 -10.82 2.50 12.97
N THR A 99 -9.71 2.18 12.29
CA THR A 99 -8.69 3.19 11.93
C THR A 99 -8.51 3.41 10.43
N TRP A 100 -8.92 2.46 9.57
CA TRP A 100 -8.57 2.47 8.15
C TRP A 100 -8.96 3.75 7.41
N LYS A 101 -10.13 4.35 7.69
CA LYS A 101 -10.58 5.58 7.02
C LYS A 101 -9.65 6.74 7.32
N GLN A 102 -9.36 6.94 8.62
CA GLN A 102 -8.47 8.00 9.08
C GLN A 102 -7.05 7.78 8.53
N SER A 103 -6.56 6.54 8.53
CA SER A 103 -5.25 6.20 7.98
C SER A 103 -5.16 6.47 6.48
N VAL A 104 -6.21 6.16 5.72
CA VAL A 104 -6.29 6.44 4.27
C VAL A 104 -6.31 7.96 3.99
N GLU A 105 -7.08 8.72 4.76
CA GLU A 105 -7.12 10.18 4.63
C GLU A 105 -5.76 10.81 4.98
N ALA A 106 -5.17 10.41 6.11
CA ALA A 106 -3.86 10.89 6.54
C ALA A 106 -2.75 10.56 5.52
N LEU A 107 -2.74 9.33 4.99
CA LEU A 107 -1.84 8.92 3.92
C LEU A 107 -2.01 9.81 2.68
N SER A 108 -3.26 10.05 2.26
CA SER A 108 -3.52 10.88 1.07
C SER A 108 -3.00 12.31 1.27
N GLN A 109 -3.27 12.91 2.43
CA GLN A 109 -2.78 14.27 2.75
C GLN A 109 -1.24 14.33 2.82
N ASP A 110 -0.60 13.33 3.42
CA ASP A 110 0.84 13.24 3.55
C ASP A 110 1.55 13.09 2.20
N VAL A 111 1.00 12.26 1.29
CA VAL A 111 1.48 12.15 -0.09
C VAL A 111 1.34 13.48 -0.82
N MET A 112 0.18 14.15 -0.75
CA MET A 112 -0.01 15.44 -1.42
C MET A 112 0.91 16.56 -0.89
N ARG A 113 1.37 16.48 0.36
CA ARG A 113 2.35 17.41 0.93
C ARG A 113 3.79 17.08 0.50
N SER A 114 4.07 15.83 0.18
CA SER A 114 5.42 15.32 -0.09
C SER A 114 5.85 15.46 -1.56
N PHE A 115 4.89 15.47 -2.49
CA PHE A 115 5.16 15.51 -3.93
C PHE A 115 4.61 16.80 -4.56
N THR A 116 5.51 17.63 -5.11
CA THR A 116 5.15 18.89 -5.75
C THR A 116 4.42 18.71 -7.09
N ASN A 117 4.67 17.59 -7.77
CA ASN A 117 3.95 17.20 -8.98
C ASN A 117 2.63 16.49 -8.60
N PHE A 118 1.51 17.18 -8.80
CA PHE A 118 0.17 16.68 -8.50
C PHE A 118 -0.17 15.37 -9.22
N LYS A 119 0.32 15.17 -10.45
CA LYS A 119 0.08 13.91 -11.20
C LYS A 119 0.82 12.76 -10.55
N ASN A 120 2.08 12.97 -10.16
CA ASN A 120 2.87 11.97 -9.46
C ASN A 120 2.26 11.62 -8.10
N GLY A 121 1.93 12.63 -7.28
CA GLY A 121 1.25 12.43 -6.00
C GLY A 121 -0.08 11.66 -6.14
N THR A 122 -0.88 12.00 -7.15
CA THR A 122 -2.13 11.27 -7.46
C THR A 122 -1.87 9.82 -7.83
N GLY A 123 -0.87 9.55 -8.69
CA GLY A 123 -0.47 8.20 -9.08
C GLY A 123 -0.03 7.35 -7.88
N ILE A 124 0.75 7.93 -6.95
CA ILE A 124 1.20 7.28 -5.72
C ILE A 124 0.01 6.93 -4.82
N ILE A 125 -0.93 7.86 -4.61
CA ILE A 125 -2.16 7.60 -3.84
C ILE A 125 -2.93 6.45 -4.49
N GLN A 126 -3.14 6.49 -5.80
CA GLN A 126 -3.87 5.42 -6.50
C GLN A 126 -3.17 4.06 -6.37
N GLY A 127 -1.84 4.02 -6.47
CA GLY A 127 -1.04 2.81 -6.27
C GLY A 127 -1.20 2.26 -4.86
N ALA A 128 -1.04 3.11 -3.83
CA ALA A 128 -1.20 2.71 -2.43
C ALA A 128 -2.61 2.20 -2.11
N LEU A 129 -3.64 2.89 -2.59
CA LEU A 129 -5.03 2.49 -2.41
C LEU A 129 -5.36 1.17 -3.11
N THR A 130 -4.79 0.95 -4.31
CA THR A 130 -4.94 -0.32 -5.03
C THR A 130 -4.26 -1.46 -4.28
N GLN A 131 -3.03 -1.25 -3.82
CA GLN A 131 -2.27 -2.23 -3.05
C GLN A 131 -2.96 -2.56 -1.71
N LEU A 132 -3.53 -1.56 -1.03
CA LEU A 132 -4.32 -1.76 0.20
C LEU A 132 -5.54 -2.66 -0.05
N ILE A 133 -6.27 -2.43 -1.14
CA ILE A 133 -7.43 -3.27 -1.51
C ILE A 133 -6.97 -4.71 -1.76
N GLN A 134 -5.83 -4.91 -2.43
CA GLN A 134 -5.29 -6.25 -2.67
C GLN A 134 -4.93 -6.96 -1.36
N TYR A 135 -4.23 -6.29 -0.44
CA TYR A 135 -3.93 -6.86 0.88
C TYR A 135 -5.19 -7.17 1.67
N TYR A 136 -6.18 -6.28 1.67
CA TYR A 136 -7.45 -6.53 2.37
C TYR A 136 -8.25 -7.67 1.73
N HIS A 137 -8.21 -7.81 0.41
CA HIS A 137 -8.80 -8.96 -0.28
C HIS A 137 -8.12 -10.27 0.13
N GLY A 138 -6.78 -10.30 0.17
CA GLY A 138 -6.01 -11.43 0.69
C GLY A 138 -6.38 -11.77 2.14
N PHE A 139 -6.53 -10.75 2.99
CA PHE A 139 -6.99 -10.91 4.37
C PHE A 139 -8.37 -11.57 4.46
N HIS A 140 -9.32 -11.10 3.64
CA HIS A 140 -10.66 -11.66 3.58
C HIS A 140 -10.66 -13.12 3.07
N LYS A 141 -9.80 -13.43 2.08
CA LYS A 141 -9.62 -14.78 1.52
C LYS A 141 -9.05 -15.74 2.57
N VAL A 142 -8.03 -15.31 3.33
CA VAL A 142 -7.43 -16.08 4.42
C VAL A 142 -8.47 -16.38 5.49
N LEU A 143 -9.20 -15.37 5.96
CA LEU A 143 -10.22 -15.56 7.01
C LEU A 143 -11.46 -16.33 6.53
N SER A 144 -11.61 -16.53 5.22
CA SER A 144 -12.68 -17.36 4.66
C SER A 144 -12.35 -18.86 4.68
N GLN A 145 -11.12 -19.24 5.06
CA GLN A 145 -10.70 -20.64 5.13
C GLN A 145 -11.41 -21.41 6.25
N PRO A 146 -11.63 -22.73 6.10
CA PRO A 146 -12.32 -23.55 7.10
C PRO A 146 -11.66 -23.50 8.49
N THR A 147 -10.34 -23.37 8.53
CA THR A 147 -9.51 -23.21 9.73
C THR A 147 -10.01 -22.10 10.67
N PHE A 148 -10.61 -21.04 10.12
CA PHE A 148 -11.09 -19.87 10.87
C PHE A 148 -12.62 -19.82 10.98
N ARG A 149 -13.33 -20.90 10.65
CA ARG A 149 -14.81 -20.88 10.58
C ARG A 149 -15.50 -20.54 11.89
N SER A 150 -14.89 -20.92 13.02
CA SER A 150 -15.41 -20.66 14.37
C SER A 150 -15.18 -19.23 14.87
N LEU A 151 -14.35 -18.43 14.19
CA LEU A 151 -14.03 -17.08 14.65
C LEU A 151 -15.23 -16.13 14.47
N ALA A 152 -15.80 -15.68 15.58
CA ALA A 152 -16.93 -14.75 15.58
C ALA A 152 -16.58 -13.41 14.93
N VAL A 153 -15.33 -12.96 15.06
CA VAL A 153 -14.85 -11.67 14.54
C VAL A 153 -14.95 -11.54 13.01
N ARG A 154 -15.15 -12.65 12.29
CA ARG A 154 -15.39 -12.62 10.84
C ARG A 154 -16.61 -11.80 10.44
N SER A 155 -17.62 -11.71 11.29
CA SER A 155 -18.81 -10.88 11.04
C SER A 155 -18.52 -9.37 11.15
N GLU A 156 -17.40 -9.00 11.79
CA GLU A 156 -16.94 -7.61 11.96
C GLU A 156 -16.04 -7.13 10.80
N LEU A 157 -15.76 -8.01 9.81
CA LEU A 157 -15.02 -7.64 8.61
C LEU A 157 -15.78 -6.60 7.81
N ILE A 158 -15.07 -5.55 7.41
CA ILE A 158 -15.59 -4.57 6.46
C ILE A 158 -15.85 -5.26 5.13
N ASN A 159 -17.01 -4.98 4.56
CA ASN A 159 -17.33 -5.43 3.21
C ASN A 159 -16.32 -4.85 2.20
N LEU A 160 -15.71 -5.72 1.39
CA LEU A 160 -14.72 -5.32 0.38
C LEU A 160 -15.27 -4.26 -0.59
N HIS A 161 -16.53 -4.35 -0.99
CA HIS A 161 -17.16 -3.36 -1.86
C HIS A 161 -17.26 -1.99 -1.18
N HIS A 162 -17.63 -1.95 0.11
CA HIS A 162 -17.64 -0.71 0.88
C HIS A 162 -16.24 -0.08 0.95
N LEU A 163 -15.20 -0.88 1.22
CA LEU A 163 -13.81 -0.41 1.20
C LEU A 163 -13.47 0.20 -0.18
N MET A 164 -13.77 -0.52 -1.27
CA MET A 164 -13.48 -0.05 -2.63
C MET A 164 -14.21 1.27 -2.97
N VAL A 165 -15.48 1.42 -2.57
CA VAL A 165 -16.27 2.64 -2.83
C VAL A 165 -15.71 3.83 -2.07
N GLU A 166 -15.36 3.67 -0.79
CA GLU A 166 -14.79 4.74 0.03
C GLU A 166 -13.39 5.13 -0.43
N VAL A 167 -12.56 4.14 -0.77
CA VAL A 167 -11.22 4.35 -1.32
C VAL A 167 -11.29 5.09 -2.66
N LYS A 168 -12.30 4.82 -3.49
CA LYS A 168 -12.53 5.57 -4.74
C LYS A 168 -12.81 7.07 -4.50
N LYS A 169 -13.40 7.46 -3.37
CA LYS A 169 -13.64 8.88 -3.04
C LYS A 169 -12.34 9.65 -2.80
N HIS A 170 -11.27 8.95 -2.43
CA HIS A 170 -9.96 9.53 -2.18
C HIS A 170 -9.10 9.62 -3.44
N LYS A 171 -9.62 9.16 -4.60
CA LYS A 171 -8.96 9.43 -5.88
C LYS A 171 -9.17 10.92 -6.23
N PRO A 172 -8.08 11.70 -6.40
CA PRO A 172 -8.18 13.03 -6.95
C PRO A 172 -8.78 12.96 -8.36
N ASN A 173 -9.89 13.68 -8.60
CA ASN A 173 -10.43 13.89 -9.94
C ASN A 173 -9.63 15.05 -10.58
N PHE A 174 -8.47 14.76 -11.18
CA PHE A 174 -7.72 15.72 -11.97
C PHE A 174 -7.27 15.09 -13.27
#